data_AF-A0A0T5VJF4-F1
#
_entry.id   AF-A0A0T5VJF4-F1
#
_cell.length_a   1.000
_cell.length_b   1.000
_cell.length_c   1.000
_cell.angle_alpha   90.00
_cell.angle_beta   90.00
_cell.angle_gamma   90.00
#
_symmetry.space_group_name_H-M   'P 1'
#
loop_
_entity.id
_entity.type
_entity.pdbx_description
1 polymer ?
#
loop_
_entity_poly.entity_id
_entity_poly.type
_entity_poly.pdbx_seq_one_letter_code
_entity_poly.pdbx_strand_id
1 'polypeptide(L)'
;MKKGIPITELSVQELYKKKQSLQGVLIGLGLVLLAASVIIFYLAFSSKMPKVLVIVPICCSLTFLPAFISLSQINTEIKNRDSKQ
;
A
#
# COMPACT_ATOMS: atom_id res chain seq x y z
N MET A 1 20.97 -5.68 -7.10
CA MET A 1 20.22 -4.72 -6.26
C MET A 1 20.01 -3.43 -7.04
N LYS A 2 18.78 -3.13 -7.52
CA LYS A 2 18.50 -1.83 -8.14
C LYS A 2 18.51 -0.77 -7.04
N LYS A 3 19.56 0.06 -7.00
CA LYS A 3 19.57 1.31 -6.23
C LYS A 3 18.34 2.11 -6.67
N GLY A 4 17.38 2.28 -5.77
CA GLY A 4 16.22 3.13 -6.02
C GLY A 4 16.72 4.55 -6.26
N ILE A 5 16.40 5.11 -7.42
CA ILE A 5 16.64 6.51 -7.74
C ILE A 5 15.95 7.33 -6.63
N PRO A 6 16.66 8.23 -5.93
CA PRO A 6 16.06 9.02 -4.86
C PRO A 6 14.89 9.82 -5.43
N ILE A 7 13.77 9.87 -4.68
CA ILE A 7 12.54 10.59 -5.06
C ILE A 7 12.84 12.07 -5.40
N THR A 8 13.94 12.59 -4.85
CA THR A 8 14.45 13.95 -5.05
C THR A 8 15.00 14.22 -6.46
N GLU A 9 15.48 13.22 -7.19
CA GLU A 9 15.97 13.39 -8.57
C GLU A 9 14.85 13.27 -9.63
N LEU A 10 13.65 12.88 -9.20
CA LEU A 10 12.54 12.63 -10.09
C LEU A 10 11.81 13.95 -10.43
N SER A 11 11.44 14.13 -11.70
CA SER A 11 10.70 15.33 -12.13
C SER A 11 9.28 15.34 -11.54
N VAL A 12 8.67 16.52 -11.38
CA VAL A 12 7.31 16.66 -10.78
C VAL A 12 6.27 15.80 -11.50
N GLN A 13 6.41 15.68 -12.82
CA GLN A 13 5.56 14.85 -13.67
C GLN A 13 5.73 13.36 -13.39
N GLU A 14 6.97 12.92 -13.14
CA GLU A 14 7.25 11.53 -12.79
C GLU A 14 6.84 11.18 -11.35
N LEU A 15 6.89 12.12 -10.40
CA LEU A 15 6.30 11.94 -9.07
C LEU A 15 4.79 11.71 -9.16
N TYR A 16 4.09 12.50 -9.97
CA TYR A 16 2.64 12.35 -10.17
C TYR A 16 2.30 11.00 -10.82
N LYS A 17 3.04 10.59 -11.85
CA LYS A 17 2.87 9.26 -12.47
C LYS A 17 3.13 8.11 -11.49
N LYS A 18 4.17 8.21 -10.66
CA LYS A 18 4.44 7.23 -9.61
C LYS A 18 3.34 7.18 -8.56
N LYS A 19 2.82 8.33 -8.12
CA LYS A 19 1.69 8.39 -7.19
C LYS A 19 0.46 7.69 -7.75
N GLN A 20 0.11 7.97 -9.00
CA GLN A 20 -1.04 7.34 -9.68
C GLN A 20 -0.85 5.83 -9.86
N SER A 21 0.36 5.39 -10.21
CA SER A 21 0.69 3.95 -10.29
C SER A 21 0.59 3.27 -8.91
N LEU A 22 1.13 3.88 -7.85
CA LEU A 22 1.03 3.38 -6.48
C LEU A 22 -0.42 3.33 -5.99
N GLN A 23 -1.24 4.34 -6.32
CA GLN A 23 -2.68 4.30 -6.01
C GLN A 23 -3.39 3.17 -6.74
N GLY A 24 -3.11 2.97 -8.03
CA GLY A 24 -3.68 1.84 -8.79
C GLY A 24 -3.30 0.49 -8.18
N VAL A 25 -2.02 0.34 -7.78
CA VAL A 25 -1.55 -0.86 -7.08
C VAL A 25 -2.22 -1.01 -5.72
N LEU A 26 -2.37 0.06 -4.93
CA LEU A 26 -3.07 0.01 -3.63
C LEU A 26 -4.53 -0.43 -3.79
N ILE A 27 -5.24 0.11 -4.80
CA ILE A 27 -6.64 -0.23 -5.06
C ILE A 27 -6.76 -1.69 -5.50
N GLY A 28 -5.90 -2.13 -6.42
CA GLY A 28 -5.88 -3.53 -6.86
C GLY A 28 -5.54 -4.49 -5.72
N LEU A 29 -4.52 -4.16 -4.92
CA LEU A 29 -4.11 -4.96 -3.78
C LEU A 29 -5.19 -4.97 -2.70
N GLY A 30 -5.86 -3.84 -2.46
CA GLY A 30 -7.00 -3.73 -1.55
C GLY A 30 -8.19 -4.59 -1.98
N LEU A 31 -8.51 -4.64 -3.27
CA LEU A 31 -9.59 -5.48 -3.81
C LEU A 31 -9.30 -6.98 -3.63
N VAL A 32 -8.08 -7.40 -3.95
CA VAL A 32 -7.63 -8.79 -3.74
C VAL A 32 -7.71 -9.16 -2.27
N LEU A 33 -7.30 -8.25 -1.39
CA LEU A 33 -7.31 -8.49 0.04
C LEU A 33 -8.72 -8.55 0.63
N LEU A 34 -9.65 -7.74 0.11
CA LEU A 34 -11.05 -7.80 0.48
C LEU A 34 -11.64 -9.18 0.15
N ALA A 35 -11.39 -9.67 -1.06
CA ALA A 35 -11.83 -11.00 -1.49
C ALA A 35 -11.23 -12.11 -0.61
N ALA A 36 -9.93 -12.04 -0.32
CA ALA A 36 -9.26 -12.99 0.59
C ALA A 36 -9.85 -12.94 2.01
N SER A 37 -10.17 -11.74 2.52
CA SER A 37 -10.79 -11.57 3.83
C SER A 37 -12.15 -12.26 3.91
N VAL A 38 -13.01 -12.12 2.89
CA VAL A 38 -14.32 -12.78 2.83
C VAL A 38 -14.17 -14.31 2.86
N ILE A 39 -13.23 -14.87 2.10
CA ILE A 39 -12.96 -16.32 2.07
C ILE A 39 -12.51 -16.81 3.46
N ILE A 40 -11.61 -16.08 4.11
CA ILE A 40 -11.10 -16.48 5.42
C ILE A 40 -12.17 -16.33 6.51
N PHE A 41 -13.00 -15.28 6.43
CA PHE A 41 -14.16 -15.13 7.31
C PHE A 41 -15.10 -16.33 7.18
N TYR A 42 -15.47 -16.72 5.96
CA TYR A 42 -16.30 -17.89 5.71
C TYR A 42 -15.67 -19.17 6.30
N LEU A 43 -14.38 -19.39 6.04
CA LEU A 43 -13.65 -20.55 6.55
C LEU A 43 -13.57 -20.56 8.09
N ALA A 44 -13.37 -19.40 8.72
CA ALA A 44 -13.26 -19.26 10.17
C ALA A 44 -14.58 -19.62 10.87
N PHE A 45 -15.71 -19.22 10.29
CA PHE A 45 -17.04 -19.59 10.78
C PHE A 45 -17.32 -21.08 10.59
N SER A 46 -17.01 -21.65 9.42
CA SER A 46 -17.22 -23.09 9.19
C SER A 46 -16.28 -23.98 10.00
N SER A 47 -15.05 -23.55 10.25
CA SER A 47 -14.02 -24.40 10.87
C SER A 47 -13.86 -24.22 12.38
N LYS A 48 -14.61 -23.30 13.03
CA LYS A 48 -14.46 -22.93 14.45
C LYS A 48 -13.00 -22.63 14.85
N MET A 49 -12.23 -22.03 13.94
CA MET A 49 -10.82 -21.68 14.17
C MET A 49 -10.65 -20.17 14.36
N PRO A 50 -10.88 -19.62 15.58
CA PRO A 50 -10.88 -18.17 15.81
C PRO A 50 -9.50 -17.53 15.65
N LYS A 51 -8.42 -18.31 15.71
CA LYS A 51 -7.03 -17.82 15.59
C LYS A 51 -6.74 -17.22 14.21
N VAL A 52 -7.38 -17.74 13.16
CA VAL A 52 -7.17 -17.28 11.78
C VAL A 52 -7.72 -15.87 11.60
N LEU A 53 -8.80 -15.52 12.31
CA LEU A 53 -9.43 -14.21 12.25
C LEU A 53 -8.52 -13.08 12.79
N VAL A 54 -7.64 -13.42 13.75
CA VAL A 54 -6.71 -12.45 14.37
C VAL A 54 -5.45 -12.27 13.54
N ILE A 55 -4.98 -13.33 12.85
CA ILE A 55 -3.69 -13.31 12.14
C ILE A 55 -3.76 -12.58 10.80
N VAL A 56 -4.91 -12.62 10.12
CA VAL A 56 -5.15 -11.97 8.83
C VAL A 56 -4.93 -10.46 8.86
N PRO A 57 -5.56 -9.70 9.78
CA PRO A 57 -5.37 -8.24 9.81
C PRO A 57 -3.92 -7.86 10.15
N ILE A 58 -3.21 -8.66 10.93
CA ILE A 58 -1.80 -8.43 11.26
C ILE A 58 -0.91 -8.58 10.02
N CYS A 59 -1.04 -9.71 9.30
CA CYS A 59 -0.30 -9.94 8.06
C CYS A 59 -0.62 -8.92 6.96
N CYS A 60 -1.89 -8.51 6.86
CA CYS A 60 -2.34 -7.47 5.96
C CYS A 60 -1.62 -6.14 6.24
N SER A 61 -1.61 -5.70 7.50
CA SER A 61 -1.04 -4.42 7.92
C SER A 61 0.47 -4.35 7.63
N LEU A 62 1.19 -5.44 7.89
CA LEU A 62 2.64 -5.54 7.61
C LEU A 62 2.95 -5.44 6.11
N THR A 63 2.10 -6.00 5.25
CA THR A 63 2.28 -5.98 3.80
C THR A 63 2.05 -4.59 3.20
N PHE A 64 1.10 -3.83 3.76
CA PHE A 64 0.77 -2.48 3.29
C PHE A 64 1.72 -1.39 3.78
N LEU A 65 2.45 -1.63 4.88
CA LEU A 65 3.34 -0.64 5.49
C LEU A 65 4.37 -0.02 4.52
N PRO A 66 5.17 -0.79 3.75
CA PRO A 66 6.12 -0.21 2.80
C PRO A 66 5.45 0.58 1.67
N ALA A 67 4.26 0.16 1.24
CA ALA A 67 3.48 0.88 0.23
C ALA A 67 3.01 2.24 0.78
N PHE A 68 2.52 2.27 2.02
CA PHE A 68 2.09 3.50 2.71
C PHE A 68 3.26 4.48 2.94
N ILE A 69 4.42 3.97 3.37
CA ILE A 69 5.63 4.78 3.56
C ILE A 69 6.07 5.40 2.23
N SER A 70 6.11 4.60 1.16
CA SER A 70 6.49 5.09 -0.17
C SER A 70 5.53 6.18 -0.67
N LEU A 71 4.23 6.02 -0.45
CA LEU A 71 3.20 6.98 -0.85
C LEU A 71 3.28 8.28 -0.04
N SER A 72 3.53 8.17 1.27
CA SER A 72 3.71 9.31 2.16
C SER A 72 4.95 10.12 1.82
N GLN A 73 6.07 9.46 1.51
CA GLN A 73 7.30 10.12 1.05
C GLN A 73 7.07 10.89 -0.24
N ILE A 74 6.44 10.28 -1.25
CA ILE A 74 6.11 10.93 -2.52
C ILE A 74 5.17 12.13 -2.29
N ASN A 75 4.13 11.99 -1.46
CA ASN A 75 3.19 13.07 -1.20
C ASN A 75 3.82 14.24 -0.41
N THR A 76 4.73 13.93 0.52
CA THR A 76 5.50 14.93 1.27
C THR A 76 6.46 15.68 0.34
N GLU A 77 7.12 14.98 -0.59
CA GLU A 77 8.01 15.59 -1.57
C GLU A 77 7.24 16.50 -2.54
N ILE A 78 6.06 16.09 -3.03
CA ILE A 78 5.18 16.93 -3.86
C ILE A 78 4.79 18.20 -3.08
N LYS A 79 4.33 18.05 -1.84
CA LYS A 79 3.92 19.18 -0.99
C LYS A 79 5.08 20.15 -0.72
N ASN A 80 6.28 19.63 -0.45
CA ASN A 80 7.46 20.47 -0.20
C ASN A 80 7.87 21.29 -1.43
N ARG A 81 7.69 20.75 -2.63
CA ARG A 81 7.98 21.46 -3.89
C ARG A 81 6.92 22.49 -4.24
N ASP A 82 5.65 22.20 -3.97
CA ASP A 82 4.54 23.13 -4.14
C ASP A 82 4.66 24.33 -3.17
N SER A 83 5.10 24.08 -1.93
CA SER A 83 5.31 25.13 -0.92
C SER A 83 6.60 25.96 -1.08
N LYS A 84 7.49 25.58 -2.00
CA LYS A 84 8.73 26.29 -2.31
C LYS A 84 8.65 27.11 -3.61
N GLN A 85 7.51 27.07 -4.30
CA GLN A 85 7.15 27.94 -5.42
C GLN A 85 6.42 29.19 -4.93
#